data_AF-A0A7X6U0B9-F1
#
_entry.id   AF-A0A7X6U0B9-F1
#
_cell.length_a   1.000
_cell.length_b   1.000
_cell.length_c   1.000
_cell.angle_alpha   90.00
_cell.angle_beta   90.00
_cell.angle_gamma   90.00
#
_symmetry.space_group_name_H-M   'P 1'
#
loop_
_entity.id
_entity.type
_entity.pdbx_description
1 polymer ?
#
loop_
_entity_poly.entity_id
_entity_poly.type
_entity_poly.pdbx_seq_one_letter_code
_entity_poly.pdbx_strand_id
1 'polypeptide(L)' 'GEQDTRCDTLTPKEAHIGFLGASSDHMILDVSLALRDFKVGDVLDFSPDYAALLRAMTSPYVTKKLI' A
#
# COMPACT_ATOMS: atom_id res chain seq x y z
N GLY A 1 -8.84 1.50 -0.52
CA GLY A 1 -8.07 1.29 -1.74
C GLY A 1 -7.76 2.65 -2.31
N GLU A 2 -8.25 2.93 -3.52
CA GLU A 2 -8.02 4.19 -4.25
C GLU A 2 -8.57 5.43 -3.52
N GLN A 3 -9.54 5.26 -2.61
CA GLN A 3 -10.02 6.36 -1.78
C GLN A 3 -8.92 6.89 -0.86
N ASP A 4 -8.12 6.00 -0.26
CA ASP A 4 -7.10 6.33 0.74
C ASP A 4 -5.90 7.01 0.11
N THR A 5 -5.35 6.40 -0.95
CA THR A 5 -4.25 6.93 -1.73
C THR A 5 -4.22 6.27 -3.10
N ARG A 6 -3.28 6.71 -3.94
CA ARG A 6 -3.07 6.18 -5.28
C ARG A 6 -2.39 4.80 -5.23
N CYS A 7 -3.14 3.71 -5.38
CA CYS A 7 -2.67 2.36 -5.07
C CYS A 7 -1.71 1.78 -6.12
N ASP A 8 -1.88 2.13 -7.40
CA ASP A 8 -1.01 1.70 -8.51
C ASP A 8 0.45 2.15 -8.36
N THR A 9 0.71 3.10 -7.46
CA THR A 9 2.03 3.69 -7.20
C THR A 9 2.60 3.36 -5.83
N LEU A 10 1.95 2.46 -5.09
CA LEU A 10 2.48 1.89 -3.84
C LEU A 10 3.36 0.69 -4.15
N THR A 11 4.65 0.77 -3.78
CA THR A 11 5.57 -0.36 -3.92
C THR A 11 5.65 -1.13 -2.60
N PRO A 12 5.33 -2.44 -2.56
CA PRO A 12 5.52 -3.24 -1.36
C PRO A 12 6.99 -3.22 -0.92
N LYS A 13 7.25 -3.09 0.39
CA LYS A 13 8.63 -3.19 0.91
C LYS A 13 9.15 -4.62 0.94
N GLU A 14 8.24 -5.59 1.02
CA GLU A 14 8.54 -7.01 0.95
C GLU A 14 8.70 -7.46 -0.50
N ALA A 15 9.72 -8.28 -0.76
CA ALA A 15 9.99 -8.81 -2.09
C ALA A 15 8.92 -9.82 -2.53
N HIS A 16 8.79 -9.98 -3.85
CA HIS A 16 7.91 -10.97 -4.50
C HIS A 16 6.41 -10.79 -4.24
N ILE A 17 5.98 -9.56 -3.94
CA ILE A 17 4.57 -9.17 -3.87
C ILE A 17 4.25 -8.26 -5.05
N GLY A 18 3.24 -8.61 -5.84
CA GLY A 18 2.82 -7.87 -7.03
C GLY A 18 1.49 -7.17 -6.85
N PHE A 19 1.31 -5.99 -7.47
CA PHE A 19 0.01 -5.32 -7.53
C PHE A 19 -0.83 -5.87 -8.70
N LEU A 20 -2.07 -6.27 -8.42
CA LEU A 20 -3.00 -6.76 -9.44
C LEU A 20 -4.09 -5.74 -9.79
N GLY A 21 -4.47 -4.88 -8.84
CA GLY A 21 -5.50 -3.87 -9.05
C GLY A 21 -6.06 -3.31 -7.76
N ALA A 22 -6.87 -2.26 -7.85
CA ALA A 22 -7.56 -1.67 -6.72
C ALA A 22 -8.93 -1.13 -7.10
N SER A 23 -9.77 -0.97 -6.08
CA SER A 23 -11.09 -0.33 -6.14
C SER A 23 -11.18 0.72 -5.03
N SER A 24 -12.40 1.21 -4.74
CA SER A 24 -12.66 2.26 -3.76
C SER A 24 -11.99 2.02 -2.40
N ASP A 25 -12.36 0.95 -1.70
CA ASP A 25 -11.95 0.62 -0.33
C ASP A 25 -10.96 -0.56 -0.25
N HIS A 26 -10.73 -1.30 -1.35
CA HIS A 26 -9.84 -2.47 -1.36
C HIS A 26 -8.75 -2.43 -2.45
N MET A 27 -7.67 -3.19 -2.24
CA MET A 27 -6.63 -3.47 -3.23
C MET A 27 -6.34 -4.98 -3.28
N ILE A 28 -5.87 -5.47 -4.41
CA ILE A 28 -5.55 -6.88 -4.65
C ILE A 28 -4.06 -6.99 -4.97
N LEU A 29 -3.41 -7.92 -4.26
CA LEU A 29 -1.99 -8.22 -4.41
C LEU A 29 -1.80 -9.70 -4.73
N ASP A 30 -0.84 -9.99 -5.59
CA ASP A 30 -0.31 -11.34 -5.77
C ASP A 30 0.78 -11.58 -4.73
N VAL A 31 0.54 -12.55 -3.85
CA VAL A 31 1.47 -12.98 -2.79
C VAL A 31 1.93 -14.43 -3.00
N SER A 32 1.69 -15.01 -4.18
CA SER A 32 2.00 -16.42 -4.47
C SER A 32 3.48 -16.78 -4.30
N LEU A 33 4.38 -15.80 -4.46
CA LEU A 33 5.83 -15.95 -4.31
C LEU A 33 6.38 -15.23 -3.07
N ALA A 34 5.51 -14.76 -2.18
CA ALA A 34 5.95 -14.09 -0.96
C ALA A 34 6.81 -15.00 -0.08
N LEU A 35 7.79 -14.42 0.61
CA LEU A 35 8.68 -15.15 1.50
C LEU A 35 7.99 -15.64 2.79
N ARG A 36 6.82 -15.07 3.11
CA ARG A 36 5.99 -15.44 4.27
C ARG A 36 4.56 -15.76 3.86
N ASP A 37 3.92 -16.58 4.68
CA ASP A 37 2.51 -16.93 4.55
C ASP A 37 1.64 -15.86 5.21
N PHE A 38 0.91 -15.09 4.39
CA PHE A 38 0.04 -14.02 4.86
C PHE A 38 -1.28 -14.56 5.43
N LYS A 39 -1.66 -14.05 6.59
CA LYS A 39 -2.95 -14.32 7.25
C LYS A 39 -3.74 -13.03 7.44
N VAL A 40 -5.05 -13.19 7.61
CA VAL A 40 -5.94 -12.06 7.92
C VAL A 40 -5.48 -11.41 9.22
N GLY A 41 -5.27 -10.09 9.17
CA GLY A 41 -4.74 -9.31 10.29
C GLY A 41 -3.26 -8.95 10.17
N ASP A 42 -2.54 -9.55 9.21
CA ASP A 42 -1.16 -9.16 8.93
C ASP A 42 -1.08 -7.74 8.33
N VAL A 43 0.00 -7.04 8.67
CA VAL A 43 0.32 -5.72 8.13
C VAL A 43 1.39 -5.86 7.06
N LEU A 44 1.20 -5.13 5.95
CA LEU A 44 2.16 -5.01 4.86
C LEU A 44 2.52 -3.54 4.67
N ASP A 45 3.81 -3.25 4.63
CA ASP A 45 4.33 -1.89 4.44
C ASP A 45 4.59 -1.57 2.98
N PHE A 46 4.32 -0.31 2.61
CA PHE A 46 4.57 0.21 1.27
C PHE A 46 5.48 1.43 1.29
N SER A 47 6.22 1.59 0.20
CA SER A 47 6.89 2.83 -0.17
C SER A 47 6.04 3.53 -1.23
N PRO A 48 5.44 4.70 -0.93
CA PRO A 48 4.71 5.47 -1.92
C PRO A 48 5.66 6.20 -2.86
N ASP A 49 5.26 6.34 -4.13
CA ASP A 49 5.84 7.35 -5.00
C ASP A 49 5.38 8.77 -4.61
N TYR A 50 5.76 9.77 -5.41
CA TYR A 50 5.35 11.16 -5.16
C TYR A 50 3.82 11.36 -5.15
N ALA A 51 3.08 10.74 -6.07
CA ALA A 51 1.63 10.95 -6.19
C ALA A 51 0.89 10.30 -5.02
N ALA A 52 1.24 9.06 -4.66
CA ALA A 52 0.70 8.41 -3.47
C ALA A 52 1.10 9.13 -2.19
N LEU A 53 2.35 9.61 -2.08
CA LEU A 53 2.83 10.33 -0.91
C LEU A 53 2.09 11.64 -0.75
N LEU A 54 1.97 12.45 -1.81
CA LEU A 54 1.28 13.73 -1.75
C LEU A 54 -0.17 13.57 -1.27
N ARG A 55 -0.88 12.56 -1.78
CA ARG A 55 -2.25 12.26 -1.36
C ARG A 55 -2.33 11.79 0.10
N ALA A 56 -1.39 10.95 0.54
CA ALA A 56 -1.31 10.56 1.95
C ALA A 56 -1.00 11.75 2.87
N MET A 57 -0.12 12.66 2.43
CA MET A 57 0.28 13.85 3.19
C MET A 57 -0.85 14.87 3.36
N THR A 58 -1.81 14.94 2.44
CA THR A 58 -3.00 15.82 2.54
C THR A 58 -4.16 15.19 3.30
N SER A 59 -4.13 13.89 3.59
CA SER A 59 -5.19 13.20 4.34
C SER A 59 -5.15 13.55 5.83
N PRO A 60 -6.27 13.91 6.48
CA PRO A 60 -6.31 14.13 7.93
C PRO A 60 -6.14 12.83 8.75
N TYR A 61 -6.28 11.67 8.12
CA TYR A 61 -6.24 10.35 8.77
C TYR A 61 -4.83 9.73 8.82
N VAL A 62 -3.85 10.37 8.17
CA VAL A 62 -2.45 9.94 8.19
C VAL A 62 -1.69 10.78 9.20
N THR A 63 -1.05 10.12 10.18
CA THR A 63 -0.14 10.80 11.12
C THR A 63 1.20 11.07 10.43
N LYS A 64 1.68 12.32 10.48
CA LYS A 64 2.96 12.71 9.89
C LYS A 64 4.00 12.84 10.99
N LYS A 65 5.12 12.15 10.83
CA LYS A 65 6.29 12.28 11.69
C LYS A 65 7.41 12.94 10.89
N LEU A 66 7.71 14.18 11.22
CA LEU A 66 8.84 14.93 10.67
C LEU A 66 10.02 14.76 11.65
N ILE A 67 11.21 14.48 11.13
CA ILE A 67 12.46 14.36 11.89
C ILE A 67 13.30 15.60 11.63
#